data_AF-A0A357KQL9-F1
#
_entry.id   AF-A0A357KQL9-F1
#
_cell.length_a   1.000
_cell.length_b   1.000
_cell.length_c   1.000
_cell.angle_alpha   90.00
_cell.angle_beta   90.00
_cell.angle_gamma   90.00
#
_symmetry.space_group_name_H-M   'P 1'
#
loop_
_entity.id
_entity.type
_entity.pdbx_description
1 polymer ?
#
loop_
_entity_poly.entity_id
_entity_poly.type
_entity_poly.pdbx_seq_one_letter_code
_entity_poly.pdbx_strand_id
1 'polypeptide(L)'
;MFSNRIKRPWLSVALLTGLFLLIAYSLYLMGYAAQKSDRFSDYYVWLLLFNIALLAVLAIAIIYRFAGIFRDLVTRAEGARLTWRLVMMFVFASLIPVILVWAFSVKFLTSGIDRWFDVNIEEALSDALVLSQHSLDAQMQSYRQKTERVAAQTTAFSDMMASLELNQHRQQMGAAELTLFGASHKIIATSSDAGAFSVPKFPGEHMLVQLSNYQSYVGLEPDADGSLNVRVVSRVPKVM
;
A
#
# COMPACT_ATOMS: atom_id res chain seq x y z
N MET A 1 -62.05 -10.57 -34.22
CA MET A 1 -60.88 -11.34 -33.73
C MET A 1 -59.61 -10.48 -33.82
N PHE A 2 -59.45 -9.42 -32.99
CA PHE A 2 -58.38 -8.42 -33.16
C PHE A 2 -57.75 -7.90 -31.83
N SER A 3 -57.90 -8.61 -30.71
CA SER A 3 -57.51 -8.05 -29.39
C SER A 3 -56.09 -8.41 -28.90
N ASN A 4 -55.39 -9.38 -29.49
CA ASN A 4 -54.19 -9.95 -28.84
C ASN A 4 -52.81 -9.44 -29.31
N ARG A 5 -52.74 -8.43 -30.20
CA ARG A 5 -51.44 -7.91 -30.69
C ARG A 5 -50.83 -6.79 -29.83
N ILE A 6 -51.60 -6.14 -28.96
CA ILE A 6 -51.13 -4.98 -28.16
C ILE A 6 -50.57 -5.39 -26.78
N LYS A 7 -50.90 -6.58 -26.26
CA LYS A 7 -50.45 -7.04 -24.92
C LYS A 7 -49.01 -7.60 -24.89
N ARG A 8 -48.46 -8.01 -26.03
CA ARG A 8 -47.10 -8.60 -26.13
C ARG A 8 -45.93 -7.62 -25.90
N PRO A 9 -45.96 -6.34 -26.32
CA PRO A 9 -44.86 -5.40 -26.04
C PRO A 9 -44.74 -5.08 -24.54
N TRP A 10 -45.85 -4.90 -23.82
CA TRP A 10 -45.82 -4.57 -22.38
C TRP A 10 -45.22 -5.67 -21.51
N LEU A 11 -45.56 -6.94 -21.78
CA LEU A 11 -44.93 -8.10 -21.12
C LEU A 11 -43.42 -8.16 -21.37
N SER A 12 -42.99 -7.82 -22.57
CA SER A 12 -41.57 -7.83 -22.95
C SER A 12 -40.79 -6.72 -22.25
N VAL A 13 -41.38 -5.52 -22.14
CA VAL A 13 -40.79 -4.40 -21.41
C VAL A 13 -40.72 -4.73 -19.92
N ALA A 14 -41.79 -5.27 -19.33
CA ALA A 14 -41.82 -5.68 -17.94
C ALA A 14 -40.74 -6.74 -17.59
N LEU A 15 -40.52 -7.70 -18.49
CA LEU A 15 -39.45 -8.69 -18.36
C LEU A 15 -38.05 -8.07 -18.43
N LEU A 16 -37.81 -7.15 -19.37
CA LEU A 16 -36.53 -6.44 -19.48
C LEU A 16 -36.26 -5.56 -18.25
N THR A 17 -37.27 -4.87 -17.74
CA THR A 17 -37.15 -4.07 -16.51
C THR A 17 -36.91 -4.95 -15.30
N GLY A 18 -37.59 -6.11 -15.20
CA GLY A 18 -37.35 -7.07 -14.12
C GLY A 18 -35.93 -7.63 -14.16
N LEU A 19 -35.43 -7.97 -15.35
CA LEU A 19 -34.06 -8.44 -15.55
C LEU A 19 -33.02 -7.36 -15.18
N PHE A 20 -33.26 -6.10 -15.56
CA PHE A 20 -32.41 -4.98 -15.18
C PHE A 20 -32.36 -4.76 -13.67
N LEU A 21 -33.51 -4.79 -12.98
CA LEU A 21 -33.57 -4.66 -11.53
C LEU A 21 -32.86 -5.82 -10.82
N LEU A 22 -32.98 -7.04 -11.35
CA LEU A 22 -32.27 -8.21 -10.83
C LEU A 22 -30.75 -8.03 -10.91
N ILE A 23 -30.23 -7.55 -12.05
CA ILE A 23 -28.80 -7.24 -12.22
C ILE A 23 -28.37 -6.16 -11.24
N ALA A 24 -29.12 -5.05 -11.15
CA ALA A 24 -28.79 -3.94 -10.27
C ALA A 24 -28.75 -4.38 -8.79
N TYR A 25 -29.71 -5.20 -8.36
CA TYR A 25 -29.73 -5.77 -7.03
C TYR A 25 -28.56 -6.73 -6.78
N SER A 26 -28.23 -7.57 -7.76
CA SER A 26 -27.08 -8.47 -7.67
C SER A 26 -25.75 -7.72 -7.56
N LEU A 27 -25.57 -6.63 -8.33
CA LEU A 27 -24.40 -5.76 -8.27
C LEU A 27 -24.31 -5.03 -6.91
N TYR A 28 -25.44 -4.58 -6.38
CA TYR A 28 -25.50 -4.00 -5.04
C TYR A 28 -25.05 -4.99 -3.96
N LEU A 29 -25.54 -6.23 -4.01
CA LEU A 29 -25.12 -7.30 -3.11
C LEU A 29 -23.62 -7.59 -3.24
N MET A 30 -23.09 -7.59 -4.47
CA MET A 30 -21.66 -7.79 -4.74
C MET A 30 -20.80 -6.69 -4.09
N GLY A 31 -21.20 -5.42 -4.25
CA GLY A 31 -20.51 -4.28 -3.64
C GLY A 31 -20.60 -4.25 -2.12
N TYR A 32 -21.76 -4.60 -1.56
CA TYR A 32 -21.95 -4.73 -0.11
C TYR A 32 -21.07 -5.85 0.47
N ALA A 33 -21.03 -6.98 -0.21
CA ALA A 33 -20.28 -8.12 0.24
C ALA A 33 -18.76 -7.88 0.12
N ALA A 34 -18.29 -7.17 -0.93
CA ALA A 34 -16.88 -6.82 -1.14
C ALA A 34 -16.27 -5.99 0.00
N GLN A 35 -17.07 -5.28 0.79
CA GLN A 35 -16.59 -4.47 1.92
C GLN A 35 -16.42 -5.27 3.22
N LYS A 36 -16.90 -6.52 3.32
CA LYS A 36 -17.25 -7.10 4.64
C LYS A 36 -16.62 -8.43 5.08
N SER A 37 -15.78 -9.17 4.35
CA SER A 37 -15.00 -10.28 5.00
C SER A 37 -14.03 -11.11 4.14
N ASP A 38 -12.99 -11.60 4.84
CA ASP A 38 -11.87 -12.50 4.52
C ASP A 38 -12.19 -13.95 4.04
N ARG A 39 -13.40 -14.25 3.53
CA ARG A 39 -13.76 -15.60 3.02
C ARG A 39 -14.31 -15.55 1.58
N PHE A 40 -13.65 -14.76 0.75
CA PHE A 40 -14.32 -14.06 -0.36
C PHE A 40 -13.96 -14.52 -1.78
N SER A 41 -12.89 -15.29 -1.96
CA SER A 41 -12.35 -15.51 -3.31
C SER A 41 -13.29 -16.33 -4.21
N ASP A 42 -13.89 -17.41 -3.69
CA ASP A 42 -14.61 -18.37 -4.55
C ASP A 42 -16.03 -17.90 -4.94
N TYR A 43 -16.81 -17.37 -3.99
CA TYR A 43 -18.19 -16.93 -4.28
C TYR A 43 -18.25 -15.66 -5.14
N TYR A 44 -17.24 -14.80 -5.04
CA TYR A 44 -17.16 -13.57 -5.82
C TYR A 44 -17.04 -13.86 -7.32
N VAL A 45 -16.19 -14.82 -7.70
CA VAL A 45 -16.01 -15.22 -9.11
C VAL A 45 -17.31 -15.79 -9.67
N TRP A 46 -18.01 -16.65 -8.91
CA TRP A 46 -19.31 -17.19 -9.34
C TRP A 46 -20.39 -16.11 -9.48
N LEU A 47 -20.44 -15.15 -8.56
CA LEU A 47 -21.42 -14.06 -8.60
C LEU A 47 -21.11 -13.06 -9.73
N LEU A 48 -19.83 -12.85 -10.04
CA LEU A 48 -19.36 -12.07 -11.18
C LEU A 48 -19.75 -12.75 -12.49
N LEU A 49 -19.45 -14.05 -12.65
CA LEU A 49 -19.84 -14.82 -13.83
C LEU A 49 -21.37 -14.83 -14.04
N PHE A 50 -22.13 -14.96 -12.96
CA PHE A 50 -23.58 -14.86 -13.01
C PHE A 50 -24.04 -13.49 -13.53
N ASN A 51 -23.46 -12.39 -13.03
CA ASN A 51 -23.78 -11.04 -13.53
C ASN A 51 -23.39 -10.86 -15.00
N ILE A 52 -22.24 -11.35 -15.42
CA ILE A 52 -21.82 -11.32 -16.84
C ILE A 52 -22.83 -12.07 -17.71
N ALA A 53 -23.24 -13.28 -17.30
CA ALA A 53 -24.23 -14.06 -18.04
C ALA A 53 -25.58 -13.31 -18.12
N LEU A 54 -26.02 -12.70 -17.01
CA LEU A 54 -27.27 -11.96 -16.94
C LEU A 54 -27.25 -10.70 -17.82
N LEU A 55 -26.12 -9.98 -17.82
CA LEU A 55 -25.85 -8.86 -18.72
C LEU A 55 -25.83 -9.28 -20.18
N ALA A 56 -25.23 -10.43 -20.51
CA ALA A 56 -25.22 -10.95 -21.87
C ALA A 56 -26.63 -11.28 -22.37
N VAL A 57 -27.46 -11.92 -21.53
CA VAL A 57 -28.87 -12.19 -21.85
C VAL A 57 -29.64 -10.88 -22.05
N LEU A 58 -29.46 -9.90 -21.18
CA LEU A 58 -30.08 -8.59 -21.31
C LEU A 58 -29.65 -7.90 -22.62
N ALA A 59 -28.36 -7.91 -22.93
CA ALA A 59 -27.81 -7.31 -24.14
C ALA A 59 -28.38 -7.97 -25.40
N ILE A 60 -28.42 -9.31 -25.46
CA ILE A 60 -29.02 -10.06 -26.59
C ILE A 60 -30.51 -9.72 -26.71
N ALA A 61 -31.25 -9.67 -25.61
CA ALA A 61 -32.67 -9.34 -25.62
C ALA A 61 -32.92 -7.90 -26.13
N ILE A 62 -32.10 -6.94 -25.72
CA ILE A 62 -32.14 -5.55 -26.22
C ILE A 62 -31.82 -5.52 -27.72
N ILE A 63 -30.73 -6.14 -28.16
CA ILE A 63 -30.32 -6.18 -29.57
C ILE A 63 -31.41 -6.81 -30.43
N TYR A 64 -31.99 -7.93 -30.00
CA TYR A 64 -33.08 -8.60 -30.72
C TYR A 64 -34.32 -7.70 -30.86
N ARG A 65 -34.68 -6.97 -29.80
CA ARG A 65 -35.78 -6.00 -29.82
C ARG A 65 -35.48 -4.83 -30.75
N PHE A 66 -34.29 -4.26 -30.65
CA PHE A 66 -33.87 -3.17 -31.52
C PHE A 66 -33.82 -3.60 -32.98
N ALA A 67 -33.26 -4.78 -33.29
CA ALA A 67 -33.22 -5.32 -34.65
C ALA A 67 -34.62 -5.52 -35.24
N GLY A 68 -35.58 -5.99 -34.43
CA GLY A 68 -36.98 -6.08 -34.83
C GLY A 68 -37.59 -4.72 -35.16
N ILE A 69 -37.38 -3.73 -34.29
CA ILE A 69 -37.85 -2.35 -34.51
C ILE A 69 -37.21 -1.76 -35.77
N PHE A 70 -35.90 -1.94 -35.96
CA PHE A 70 -35.19 -1.50 -37.16
C PHE A 70 -35.74 -2.17 -38.44
N ARG A 71 -36.03 -3.47 -38.39
CA ARG A 71 -36.60 -4.19 -39.53
C ARG A 71 -38.01 -3.69 -39.88
N ASP A 72 -38.86 -3.51 -38.88
CA ASP A 72 -40.22 -3.00 -39.05
C ASP A 72 -40.20 -1.55 -39.60
N LEU A 73 -39.19 -0.76 -39.21
CA LEU A 73 -38.90 0.57 -39.75
C LEU A 73 -38.50 0.54 -41.23
N VAL A 74 -37.67 -0.44 -41.65
CA VAL A 74 -37.23 -0.60 -43.05
C VAL A 74 -38.38 -1.08 -43.95
N THR A 75 -39.30 -1.90 -43.43
CA THR A 75 -40.44 -2.45 -44.20
C THR A 75 -41.61 -1.48 -44.43
N ARG A 76 -41.46 -0.18 -44.12
CA ARG A 76 -42.40 0.92 -44.46
C ARG A 76 -43.87 0.66 -44.07
N ALA A 77 -44.13 0.32 -42.81
CA ALA A 77 -45.49 0.51 -42.27
C ALA A 77 -45.85 2.01 -42.30
N GLU A 78 -47.08 2.35 -42.69
CA GLU A 78 -47.57 3.71 -43.04
C GLU A 78 -47.30 4.84 -42.00
N GLY A 79 -46.87 4.54 -40.76
CA GLY A 79 -46.51 5.51 -39.73
C GLY A 79 -45.01 5.65 -39.39
N ALA A 80 -44.13 4.80 -39.93
CA ALA A 80 -42.75 4.63 -39.44
C ALA A 80 -41.83 5.85 -39.67
N ARG A 81 -42.10 6.67 -40.71
CA ARG A 81 -41.26 7.83 -41.05
C ARG A 81 -41.32 8.94 -39.99
N LEU A 82 -42.49 9.17 -39.39
CA LEU A 82 -42.67 10.20 -38.35
C LEU A 82 -42.00 9.78 -37.05
N THR A 83 -42.21 8.52 -36.64
CA THR A 83 -41.59 7.94 -35.45
C THR A 83 -40.07 7.95 -35.55
N TRP A 84 -39.51 7.61 -36.71
CA TRP A 84 -38.06 7.67 -36.94
C TRP A 84 -37.48 9.07 -36.79
N ARG A 85 -38.14 10.10 -37.34
CA ARG A 85 -37.68 11.50 -37.19
C ARG A 85 -37.63 11.92 -35.72
N LEU A 86 -38.67 11.59 -34.95
CA LEU A 86 -38.75 11.89 -33.52
C LEU A 86 -37.70 11.12 -32.71
N VAL A 87 -37.51 9.83 -32.99
CA VAL A 87 -36.49 9.00 -32.33
C VAL A 87 -35.09 9.53 -32.62
N MET A 88 -34.77 9.86 -33.87
CA MET A 88 -33.47 10.44 -34.23
C MET A 88 -33.23 11.78 -33.53
N MET A 89 -34.23 12.67 -33.51
CA MET A 89 -34.13 13.94 -32.78
C MET A 89 -33.88 13.71 -31.29
N PHE A 90 -34.55 12.74 -30.67
CA PHE A 90 -34.36 12.40 -29.26
C PHE A 90 -32.98 11.79 -28.98
N VAL A 91 -32.50 10.89 -29.85
CA VAL A 91 -31.17 10.29 -29.74
C VAL A 91 -30.11 11.37 -29.85
N PHE A 92 -30.18 12.26 -30.84
CA PHE A 92 -29.20 13.35 -30.95
C PHE A 92 -29.28 14.32 -29.76
N ALA A 93 -30.47 14.70 -29.32
CA ALA A 93 -30.65 15.60 -28.18
C ALA A 93 -30.12 15.01 -26.86
N SER A 94 -30.22 13.69 -26.67
CA SER A 94 -29.73 13.02 -25.46
C SER A 94 -28.25 12.63 -25.54
N LEU A 95 -27.73 12.30 -26.73
CA LEU A 95 -26.35 11.83 -26.90
C LEU A 95 -25.34 12.97 -26.79
N ILE A 96 -25.66 14.16 -27.29
CA ILE A 96 -24.79 15.35 -27.21
C ILE A 96 -24.33 15.64 -25.77
N PRO A 97 -25.22 15.83 -24.77
CA PRO A 97 -24.79 16.10 -23.40
C PRO A 97 -24.04 14.92 -22.78
N VAL A 98 -24.40 13.67 -23.10
CA VAL A 98 -23.69 12.49 -22.60
C VAL A 98 -22.25 12.45 -23.10
N ILE A 99 -22.02 12.70 -24.39
CA ILE A 99 -20.68 12.76 -24.99
C ILE A 99 -19.87 13.91 -24.37
N LEU A 100 -20.48 15.07 -24.15
CA LEU A 100 -19.81 16.21 -23.52
C LEU A 100 -19.36 15.89 -22.10
N VAL A 101 -20.24 15.32 -21.28
CA VAL A 101 -19.90 14.89 -19.92
C VAL A 101 -18.82 13.82 -19.96
N TRP A 102 -18.95 12.80 -20.82
CA TRP A 102 -17.93 11.76 -20.98
C TRP A 102 -16.57 12.32 -21.38
N ALA A 103 -16.52 13.21 -22.37
CA ALA A 103 -15.27 13.83 -22.82
C ALA A 103 -14.65 14.70 -21.72
N PHE A 104 -15.46 15.47 -20.99
CA PHE A 104 -15.01 16.23 -19.83
C PHE A 104 -14.50 15.32 -18.71
N SER A 105 -15.22 14.24 -18.39
CA SER A 105 -14.82 13.27 -17.39
C SER A 105 -13.51 12.59 -17.75
N VAL A 106 -13.32 12.15 -18.99
CA VAL A 106 -12.05 11.56 -19.44
C VAL A 106 -10.92 12.57 -19.33
N LYS A 107 -11.11 13.79 -19.86
CA LYS A 107 -10.10 14.85 -19.80
C LYS A 107 -9.77 15.25 -18.36
N PHE A 108 -10.78 15.32 -17.50
CA PHE A 108 -10.62 15.61 -16.08
C PHE A 108 -9.97 14.46 -15.33
N LEU A 109 -10.27 13.20 -15.66
CA LEU A 109 -9.63 12.05 -15.04
C LEU A 109 -8.15 11.98 -15.44
N THR A 110 -7.83 12.10 -16.74
CA THR A 110 -6.44 12.05 -17.18
C THR A 110 -5.65 13.24 -16.65
N SER A 111 -6.16 14.48 -16.82
CA SER A 111 -5.41 15.68 -16.43
C SER A 111 -5.57 16.07 -14.96
N GLY A 112 -6.62 15.62 -14.29
CA GLY A 112 -6.83 15.80 -12.86
C GLY A 112 -5.94 14.85 -12.07
N ILE A 113 -5.83 13.59 -12.52
CA ILE A 113 -4.96 12.58 -11.91
C ILE A 113 -3.50 13.04 -11.92
N ASP A 114 -3.03 13.61 -13.01
CA ASP A 114 -1.63 14.07 -13.08
C ASP A 114 -1.37 15.31 -12.20
N ARG A 115 -2.34 16.22 -12.04
CA ARG A 115 -2.10 17.54 -11.39
C ARG A 115 -2.15 17.56 -9.87
N TRP A 116 -3.00 16.75 -9.23
CA TRP A 116 -3.07 16.65 -7.76
C TRP A 116 -2.04 15.68 -7.15
N PHE A 117 -1.45 14.78 -7.94
CA PHE A 117 -0.53 13.74 -7.47
C PHE A 117 0.93 14.11 -7.69
N ASP A 118 1.29 14.76 -8.80
CA ASP A 118 2.69 15.03 -9.13
C ASP A 118 3.33 16.07 -8.20
N VAL A 119 2.60 17.14 -7.85
CA VAL A 119 3.16 18.24 -7.05
C VAL A 119 3.38 17.89 -5.58
N ASN A 120 2.60 16.95 -5.01
CA ASN A 120 2.67 16.65 -3.57
C ASN A 120 3.40 15.34 -3.23
N ILE A 121 3.48 14.36 -4.15
CA ILE A 121 4.04 13.05 -3.81
C ILE A 121 5.57 13.08 -3.81
N GLU A 122 6.20 13.70 -4.81
CA GLU A 122 7.66 13.77 -4.88
C GLU A 122 8.23 14.59 -3.71
N GLU A 123 7.61 15.74 -3.43
CA GLU A 123 7.98 16.60 -2.29
C GLU A 123 7.73 15.90 -0.96
N ALA A 124 6.55 15.29 -0.75
CA ALA A 124 6.27 14.57 0.50
C ALA A 124 7.16 13.32 0.69
N LEU A 125 7.54 12.62 -0.38
CA LEU A 125 8.44 11.46 -0.30
C LEU A 125 9.88 11.91 -0.02
N SER A 126 10.32 12.98 -0.66
CA SER A 126 11.61 13.63 -0.37
C SER A 126 11.66 14.10 1.09
N ASP A 127 10.62 14.78 1.57
CA ASP A 127 10.52 15.25 2.95
C ASP A 127 10.50 14.09 3.95
N ALA A 128 9.77 13.02 3.64
CA ALA A 128 9.76 11.81 4.46
C ALA A 128 11.15 11.15 4.52
N LEU A 129 11.88 11.11 3.40
CA LEU A 129 13.24 10.59 3.34
C LEU A 129 14.21 11.45 4.16
N VAL A 130 14.16 12.77 3.98
CA VAL A 130 14.98 13.73 4.74
C VAL A 130 14.67 13.64 6.24
N LEU A 131 13.40 13.58 6.61
CA LEU A 131 12.98 13.41 8.01
C LEU A 131 13.49 12.07 8.59
N SER A 132 13.40 10.98 7.83
CA SER A 132 13.92 9.67 8.27
C SER A 132 15.43 9.71 8.48
N GLN A 133 16.18 10.31 7.55
CA GLN A 133 17.64 10.48 7.69
C GLN A 133 17.97 11.30 8.93
N HIS A 134 17.31 12.44 9.15
CA HIS A 134 17.52 13.25 10.35
C HIS A 134 17.15 12.53 11.65
N SER A 135 16.09 11.73 11.63
CA SER A 135 15.70 10.91 12.79
C SER A 135 16.76 9.86 13.11
N LEU A 136 17.29 9.17 12.09
CA LEU A 136 18.37 8.19 12.23
C LEU A 136 19.66 8.85 12.73
N ASP A 137 20.05 10.00 12.17
CA ASP A 137 21.22 10.76 12.61
C ASP A 137 21.11 11.21 14.06
N ALA A 138 19.95 11.73 14.47
CA ALA A 138 19.70 12.13 15.85
C ALA A 138 19.79 10.93 16.81
N GLN A 139 19.29 9.78 16.39
CA GLN A 139 19.34 8.55 17.18
C GLN A 139 20.77 8.00 17.28
N MET A 140 21.53 8.00 16.18
CA MET A 140 22.96 7.66 16.15
C MET A 140 23.77 8.55 17.09
N GLN A 141 23.54 9.87 17.05
CA GLN A 141 24.21 10.81 17.94
C GLN A 141 23.85 10.59 19.41
N SER A 142 22.60 10.24 19.71
CA SER A 142 22.16 9.89 21.07
C SER A 142 22.89 8.64 21.58
N TYR A 143 22.97 7.57 20.78
CA TYR A 143 23.69 6.35 21.15
C TYR A 143 25.19 6.57 21.30
N ARG A 144 25.80 7.42 20.46
CA ARG A 144 27.18 7.86 20.60
C ARG A 144 27.43 8.49 21.97
N GLN A 145 26.62 9.49 22.34
CA GLN A 145 26.77 10.17 23.62
C GLN A 145 26.56 9.24 24.82
N LYS A 146 25.59 8.32 24.75
CA LYS A 146 25.36 7.31 25.81
C LYS A 146 26.57 6.40 25.97
N THR A 147 27.12 5.91 24.86
CA THR A 147 28.28 5.00 24.85
C THR A 147 29.53 5.71 25.36
N GLU A 148 29.76 6.96 24.97
CA GLU A 148 30.89 7.77 25.48
C GLU A 148 30.78 8.02 26.99
N ARG A 149 29.58 8.29 27.52
CA ARG A 149 29.36 8.41 28.96
C ARG A 149 29.69 7.12 29.70
N VAL A 150 29.21 5.98 29.19
CA VAL A 150 29.52 4.67 29.78
C VAL A 150 31.02 4.37 29.70
N ALA A 151 31.68 4.66 28.57
CA ALA A 151 33.11 4.49 28.41
C ALA A 151 33.91 5.36 29.40
N ALA A 152 33.47 6.59 29.67
CA ALA A 152 34.10 7.48 30.65
C ALA A 152 33.87 7.02 32.11
N GLN A 153 32.75 6.38 32.41
CA GLN A 153 32.41 5.83 33.73
C GLN A 153 33.02 4.45 33.99
N THR A 154 33.47 3.77 32.95
CA THR A 154 34.13 2.47 33.04
C THR A 154 35.57 2.65 33.55
N THR A 155 35.73 2.87 34.86
CA THR A 155 37.04 2.92 35.53
C THR A 155 37.37 1.57 36.18
N ALA A 156 38.40 0.90 35.63
CA ALA A 156 39.15 -0.22 36.22
C ALA A 156 38.43 -1.08 37.29
N PHE A 157 37.35 -1.76 36.92
CA PHE A 157 36.73 -2.79 37.77
C PHE A 157 37.50 -4.12 37.66
N SER A 158 37.46 -4.94 38.71
CA SER A 158 37.85 -6.36 38.62
C SER A 158 36.99 -7.07 37.56
N ASP A 159 37.56 -8.01 36.79
CA ASP A 159 36.92 -8.73 35.66
C ASP A 159 35.50 -9.23 36.00
N MET A 160 35.26 -9.62 37.27
CA MET A 160 33.97 -10.11 37.75
C MET A 160 32.92 -9.00 37.96
N MET A 161 33.33 -7.81 38.42
CA MET A 161 32.41 -6.67 38.58
C MET A 161 32.11 -5.97 37.24
N ALA A 162 33.05 -6.04 36.30
CA ALA A 162 32.88 -5.48 34.96
C ALA A 162 31.66 -6.07 34.23
N SER A 163 31.42 -7.38 34.38
CA SER A 163 30.27 -8.05 33.73
C SER A 163 28.91 -7.61 34.28
N LEU A 164 28.82 -7.35 35.59
CA LEU A 164 27.57 -6.91 36.23
C LEU A 164 27.23 -5.46 35.88
N GLU A 165 28.22 -4.56 35.95
CA GLU A 165 28.07 -3.15 35.54
C GLU A 165 27.73 -3.03 34.06
N LEU A 166 28.38 -3.82 33.20
CA LEU A 166 28.10 -3.82 31.76
C LEU A 166 26.66 -4.25 31.47
N ASN A 167 26.12 -5.22 32.21
CA ASN A 167 24.73 -5.63 32.09
C ASN A 167 23.75 -4.54 32.53
N GLN A 168 24.05 -3.81 33.62
CA GLN A 168 23.21 -2.69 34.05
C GLN A 168 23.23 -1.54 33.02
N HIS A 169 24.40 -1.15 32.53
CA HIS A 169 24.53 -0.12 31.51
C HIS A 169 23.84 -0.52 30.19
N ARG A 170 23.96 -1.78 29.77
CA ARG A 170 23.25 -2.29 28.59
C ARG A 170 21.73 -2.13 28.73
N GLN A 171 21.16 -2.56 29.87
CA GLN A 171 19.72 -2.45 30.14
C GLN A 171 19.25 -0.99 30.19
N GLN A 172 20.02 -0.10 30.84
CA GLN A 172 19.70 1.34 30.90
C GLN A 172 19.73 2.00 29.51
N MET A 173 20.64 1.59 28.63
CA MET A 173 20.73 2.10 27.27
C MET A 173 19.72 1.46 26.32
N GLY A 174 19.09 0.34 26.70
CA GLY A 174 18.26 -0.48 25.82
C GLY A 174 19.06 -1.07 24.65
N ALA A 175 20.36 -1.34 24.86
CA ALA A 175 21.23 -1.87 23.82
C ALA A 175 21.06 -3.38 23.68
N ALA A 176 21.02 -3.89 22.44
CA ALA A 176 20.93 -5.33 22.19
C ALA A 176 22.17 -6.08 22.71
N GLU A 177 23.36 -5.48 22.55
CA GLU A 177 24.63 -6.03 23.01
C GLU A 177 25.57 -4.89 23.46
N LEU A 178 26.36 -5.16 24.49
CA LEU A 178 27.44 -4.31 24.95
C LEU A 178 28.65 -5.19 25.30
N THR A 179 29.79 -4.93 24.66
CA THR A 179 31.03 -5.71 24.84
C THR A 179 32.20 -4.80 25.14
N LEU A 180 32.93 -5.13 26.22
CA LEU A 180 34.15 -4.46 26.63
C LEU A 180 35.37 -5.25 26.12
N PHE A 181 36.13 -4.63 25.22
CA PHE A 181 37.37 -5.19 24.69
C PHE A 181 38.59 -4.61 25.45
N GLY A 182 39.49 -5.50 25.86
CA GLY A 182 40.80 -5.17 26.39
C GLY A 182 41.87 -5.04 25.30
N ALA A 183 43.10 -4.76 25.73
CA ALA A 183 44.24 -4.77 24.82
C ALA A 183 44.38 -6.15 24.13
N SER A 184 44.82 -6.15 22.87
CA SER A 184 45.11 -7.37 22.10
C SER A 184 43.91 -8.25 21.74
N HIS A 185 42.75 -7.64 21.41
CA HIS A 185 41.51 -8.35 21.02
C HIS A 185 40.90 -9.26 22.10
N LYS A 186 41.33 -9.14 23.36
CA LYS A 186 40.75 -9.90 24.48
C LYS A 186 39.39 -9.33 24.84
N ILE A 187 38.36 -10.17 24.93
CA ILE A 187 37.07 -9.78 25.51
C ILE A 187 37.21 -9.78 27.03
N ILE A 188 36.94 -8.65 27.68
CA ILE A 188 36.94 -8.52 29.15
C ILE A 188 35.57 -8.92 29.69
N ALA A 189 34.50 -8.39 29.08
CA ALA A 189 33.12 -8.66 29.49
C ALA A 189 32.16 -8.46 28.30
N THR A 190 31.07 -9.22 28.28
CA THR A 190 30.00 -9.12 27.27
C THR A 190 28.66 -9.25 27.96
N SER A 191 27.70 -8.40 27.58
CA SER A 191 26.28 -8.52 27.94
C SER A 191 25.44 -8.43 26.67
N SER A 192 24.48 -9.34 26.50
CA SER A 192 23.59 -9.42 25.34
C SER A 192 22.17 -9.81 25.76
N ASP A 193 21.15 -9.30 25.06
CA ASP A 193 19.76 -9.76 25.21
C ASP A 193 19.55 -11.19 24.69
N ALA A 194 20.36 -11.63 23.71
CA ALA A 194 20.29 -12.97 23.13
C ALA A 194 20.90 -14.07 24.02
N GLY A 195 21.37 -13.71 25.23
CA GLY A 195 22.01 -14.63 26.18
C GLY A 195 23.45 -14.99 25.80
N ALA A 196 23.99 -16.02 26.45
CA ALA A 196 25.40 -16.43 26.35
C ALA A 196 25.86 -16.97 24.96
N PHE A 197 24.97 -16.99 23.95
CA PHE A 197 25.23 -17.55 22.63
C PHE A 197 25.53 -16.49 21.55
N SER A 198 25.41 -15.19 21.84
CA SER A 198 25.90 -14.16 20.91
C SER A 198 27.42 -14.09 20.97
N VAL A 199 28.09 -14.37 19.85
CA VAL A 199 29.54 -14.16 19.72
C VAL A 199 29.77 -12.71 19.32
N PRO A 200 30.38 -11.88 20.20
CA PRO A 200 30.65 -10.49 19.87
C PRO A 200 31.54 -10.38 18.64
N LYS A 201 31.07 -9.64 17.63
CA LYS A 201 31.90 -9.33 16.46
C LYS A 201 32.92 -8.28 16.88
N PHE A 202 34.21 -8.54 16.69
CA PHE A 202 35.24 -7.52 16.93
C PHE A 202 35.03 -6.32 15.98
N PRO A 203 35.33 -5.07 16.38
CA PRO A 203 35.25 -3.91 15.49
C PRO A 203 36.13 -4.10 14.25
N GLY A 204 35.60 -3.84 13.06
CA GLY A 204 36.36 -3.95 11.82
C GLY A 204 37.49 -2.91 11.72
N GLU A 205 38.46 -3.14 10.83
CA GLU A 205 39.61 -2.22 10.67
C GLU A 205 39.20 -0.77 10.40
N HIS A 206 38.16 -0.55 9.58
CA HIS A 206 37.63 0.77 9.28
C HIS A 206 37.10 1.50 10.54
N MET A 207 36.52 0.77 11.51
CA MET A 207 36.08 1.34 12.79
C MET A 207 37.27 1.74 13.64
N LEU A 208 38.34 0.93 13.66
CA LEU A 208 39.55 1.20 14.43
C LEU A 208 40.29 2.45 13.92
N VAL A 209 40.37 2.61 12.59
CA VAL A 209 40.96 3.81 11.95
C VAL A 209 40.14 5.06 12.29
N GLN A 210 38.82 4.96 12.33
CA GLN A 210 37.98 6.09 12.71
C GLN A 210 38.06 6.37 14.23
N LEU A 211 38.13 5.33 15.05
CA LEU A 211 38.33 5.41 16.50
C LEU A 211 39.66 6.11 16.85
N SER A 212 40.73 5.86 16.08
CA SER A 212 42.01 6.54 16.29
C SER A 212 41.96 8.03 15.97
N ASN A 213 41.10 8.43 15.04
CA ASN A 213 40.97 9.83 14.61
C ASN A 213 39.94 10.64 15.43
N TYR A 214 38.83 10.02 15.86
CA TYR A 214 37.66 10.72 16.41
C TYR A 214 37.16 10.21 17.78
N GLN A 215 37.94 9.39 18.49
CA GLN A 215 37.66 8.81 19.83
C GLN A 215 36.42 7.89 19.92
N SER A 216 35.54 7.95 18.93
CA SER A 216 34.34 7.14 18.81
C SER A 216 33.93 6.94 17.34
N TYR A 217 33.26 5.82 17.08
CA TYR A 217 32.67 5.44 15.81
C TYR A 217 31.17 5.22 16.01
N VAL A 218 30.35 5.65 15.05
CA VAL A 218 28.92 5.33 14.97
C VAL A 218 28.56 5.03 13.52
N GLY A 219 27.80 3.96 13.29
CA GLY A 219 27.35 3.58 11.96
C GLY A 219 26.19 2.59 12.00
N LEU A 220 25.49 2.46 10.87
CA LEU A 220 24.47 1.44 10.65
C LEU A 220 25.13 0.22 10.01
N GLU A 221 25.04 -0.94 10.66
CA GLU A 221 25.48 -2.21 10.11
C GLU A 221 24.27 -3.12 9.81
N PRO A 222 24.20 -3.73 8.62
CA PRO A 222 23.21 -4.75 8.36
C PRO A 222 23.53 -6.02 9.16
N ASP A 223 22.52 -6.59 9.80
CA ASP A 223 22.59 -7.89 10.45
C ASP A 223 22.33 -9.03 9.46
N ALA A 224 22.56 -10.28 9.90
CA ALA A 224 22.38 -11.47 9.06
C ALA A 224 20.96 -11.61 8.48
N ASP A 225 19.95 -11.10 9.19
CA ASP A 225 18.54 -11.13 8.80
C ASP A 225 18.12 -9.92 7.94
N GLY A 226 19.06 -9.02 7.62
CA GLY A 226 18.82 -7.80 6.84
C GLY A 226 18.26 -6.62 7.64
N SER A 227 18.09 -6.76 8.96
CA SER A 227 17.81 -5.63 9.86
C SER A 227 19.02 -4.70 9.98
N LEU A 228 18.79 -3.40 10.20
CA LEU A 228 19.87 -2.44 10.45
C LEU A 228 20.06 -2.24 11.94
N ASN A 229 21.28 -2.46 12.43
CA ASN A 229 21.67 -2.23 13.81
C ASN A 229 22.58 -0.99 13.89
N VAL A 230 22.33 -0.12 14.87
CA VAL A 230 23.25 0.99 15.17
C VAL A 230 24.40 0.43 15.99
N ARG A 231 25.62 0.51 15.45
CA ARG A 231 26.84 0.11 16.13
C ARG A 231 27.63 1.33 16.57
N VAL A 232 27.99 1.37 17.85
CA VAL A 232 28.81 2.43 18.43
C VAL A 232 30.03 1.82 19.09
N VAL A 233 31.20 2.39 18.83
CA VAL A 233 32.46 2.01 19.48
C VAL A 233 33.07 3.26 20.09
N SER A 234 33.44 3.21 21.38
CA SER A 234 34.08 4.32 22.07
C SER A 234 35.31 3.84 22.81
N ARG A 235 36.33 4.70 22.89
CA ARG A 235 37.57 4.39 23.60
C ARG A 235 37.38 4.61 25.10
N VAL A 236 37.64 3.58 25.89
CA VAL A 236 37.70 3.69 27.35
C VAL A 236 39.02 4.36 27.74
N PRO A 237 39.00 5.41 28.59
CA PRO A 237 40.22 6.05 29.07
C PRO A 237 41.07 5.05 29.87
N LYS A 238 42.38 5.04 29.62
CA LYS A 238 43.31 4.21 30.38
C LYS A 238 43.51 4.85 31.76
N VAL A 239 43.06 4.18 32.82
CA VAL A 239 43.42 4.57 34.19
C VAL A 239 44.92 4.24 34.35
N MET A 240 45.71 5.27 34.68
CA MET A 240 47.15 5.14 34.99
C MET A 240 47.34 4.44 36.33
#